data_AF-X1P6F1-F1
#
_entry.id   AF-X1P6F1-F1
#
_cell.length_a   1.000
_cell.length_b   1.000
_cell.length_c   1.000
_cell.angle_alpha   90.00
_cell.angle_beta   90.00
_cell.angle_gamma   90.00
#
_symmetry.space_group_name_H-M   'P 1'
#
loop_
_entity.id
_entity.type
_entity.pdbx_description
1 polymer ?
#
loop_
_entity_poly.entity_id
_entity_poly.type
_entity_poly.pdbx_seq_one_letter_code
_entity_poly.pdbx_strand_id
1 'polypeptide(L)' 'MSERKGIGEGEKTLKRMMEENERLYRETGCYAGITEPHLLKENPV' A
#
# COMPACT_ATOMS: atom_id res chain seq x y z
N MET A 1 -8.86 -28.26 -1.63
CA MET A 1 -8.99 -27.01 -2.41
C MET A 1 -7.85 -26.12 -1.99
N SER A 2 -7.02 -25.64 -2.91
CA SER A 2 -5.97 -24.65 -2.56
C SER A 2 -6.67 -23.38 -2.08
N GLU A 3 -6.26 -22.85 -0.94
CA GLU A 3 -6.79 -21.58 -0.42
C GLU A 3 -6.61 -20.50 -1.49
N ARG A 4 -7.69 -19.77 -1.80
CA ARG A 4 -7.64 -18.71 -2.82
C ARG A 4 -6.84 -17.54 -2.25
N LYS A 5 -5.58 -17.45 -2.64
CA LYS A 5 -4.66 -16.36 -2.31
C LYS A 5 -4.94 -15.15 -3.18
N GLY A 6 -4.76 -13.95 -2.63
CA GLY A 6 -4.83 -12.71 -3.40
C GLY A 6 -3.57 -12.49 -4.23
N ILE A 7 -3.65 -11.55 -5.19
CA ILE A 7 -2.57 -11.24 -6.14
C ILE A 7 -1.61 -10.14 -5.66
N GLY A 8 -1.93 -9.50 -4.54
CA GLY A 8 -1.13 -8.44 -3.96
C GLY A 8 0.07 -8.95 -3.17
N GLU A 9 0.94 -8.03 -2.75
CA GLU A 9 2.04 -8.32 -1.84
C GLU A 9 1.53 -9.05 -0.58
N GLY A 10 2.23 -10.12 -0.20
CA GLY A 10 1.82 -10.96 0.93
C GLY A 10 0.48 -11.67 0.71
N GLU A 11 0.13 -11.99 -0.53
CA GLU A 11 -1.09 -12.71 -0.91
C GLU A 11 -2.38 -11.95 -0.59
N LYS A 12 -2.29 -10.62 -0.46
CA LYS A 12 -3.43 -9.74 -0.20
C LYS A 12 -4.38 -9.69 -1.39
N THR A 13 -5.67 -9.63 -1.12
CA THR A 13 -6.68 -9.34 -2.15
C THR A 13 -6.68 -7.85 -2.49
N LEU A 14 -7.18 -7.50 -3.67
CA LEU A 14 -7.33 -6.09 -4.08
C LEU A 14 -8.17 -5.28 -3.07
N LYS A 15 -9.25 -5.87 -2.56
CA LYS A 15 -10.08 -5.24 -1.52
C LYS A 15 -9.26 -4.88 -0.27
N ARG A 16 -8.48 -5.83 0.24
CA ARG A 16 -7.64 -5.60 1.43
C ARG A 16 -6.59 -4.51 1.17
N MET A 17 -5.98 -4.50 -0.02
CA MET A 17 -5.03 -3.44 -0.40
C MET A 17 -5.70 -2.05 -0.42
N MET A 18 -6.94 -1.95 -0.90
CA MET A 18 -7.69 -0.69 -0.90
C MET A 18 -8.04 -0.23 0.51
N GLU A 19 -8.52 -1.14 1.37
CA GLU A 19 -8.87 -0.84 2.77
C GLU A 19 -7.63 -0.38 3.57
N GLU A 20 -6.48 -1.02 3.35
CA GLU A 20 -5.22 -0.63 3.97
C GLU A 20 -4.75 0.77 3.50
N ASN A 21 -4.84 1.06 2.20
CA ASN A 21 -4.52 2.38 1.65
C ASN A 21 -5.45 3.49 2.17
N GLU A 22 -6.75 3.22 2.25
CA GLU A 22 -7.71 4.16 2.81
C GLU A 22 -7.42 4.46 4.28
N ARG A 23 -7.10 3.43 5.08
CA ARG A 23 -6.69 3.62 6.47
C ARG A 23 -5.45 4.49 6.57
N LEU A 24 -4.40 4.19 5.82
CA LEU A 24 -3.15 4.96 5.82
C LEU A 24 -3.39 6.42 5.44
N TYR A 25 -4.23 6.67 4.44
CA TYR A 25 -4.57 8.03 4.03
C TYR A 25 -5.31 8.79 5.14
N ARG A 26 -6.29 8.17 5.81
CA ARG A 26 -7.01 8.79 6.94
C ARG A 26 -6.09 9.10 8.12
N GLU A 27 -5.11 8.24 8.40
CA GLU A 27 -4.19 8.40 9.54
C GLU A 27 -3.10 9.44 9.27
N THR A 28 -2.58 9.50 8.04
CA THR A 28 -1.40 10.30 7.70
C THR A 28 -1.69 11.55 6.87
N GLY A 29 -2.86 11.60 6.22
CA GLY A 29 -3.15 12.58 5.16
C GLY A 29 -2.36 12.37 3.86
N CYS A 30 -1.52 11.33 3.78
CA CYS A 30 -0.63 11.06 2.66
C CYS A 30 -1.05 9.79 1.90
N TYR A 31 -0.99 9.83 0.57
CA TYR A 31 -1.27 8.67 -0.27
C TYR A 31 -0.36 7.50 0.11
N ALA A 32 -0.96 6.31 0.27
CA ALA A 32 -0.27 5.09 0.71
C ALA A 32 0.56 5.25 2.01
N GLY A 33 0.28 6.27 2.84
CA GLY A 33 1.04 6.55 4.05
C GLY A 33 2.47 7.05 3.80
N ILE A 34 2.79 7.48 2.58
CA ILE A 34 4.15 7.94 2.22
C ILE A 34 4.36 9.36 2.73
N THR A 35 4.78 9.49 3.99
CA THR A 35 5.09 10.79 4.61
C THR A 35 6.49 11.29 4.27
N GLU A 36 7.41 10.37 3.97
CA GLU A 36 8.79 10.67 3.55
C GLU A 36 9.11 9.91 2.25
N PRO A 37 9.05 10.57 1.08
CA PRO A 37 9.27 9.89 -0.20
C PRO A 37 10.77 9.69 -0.47
N HIS A 38 11.37 8.66 0.13
CA HIS A 38 12.80 8.37 0.05
C HIS A 38 13.32 8.27 -1.39
N LEU A 39 12.58 7.63 -2.31
CA LEU A 39 12.99 7.55 -3.72
C LEU A 39 13.10 8.93 -4.37
N LEU A 40 12.14 9.84 -4.15
CA LEU A 40 12.23 11.21 -4.68
C LEU A 40 13.39 11.99 -4.06
N LYS A 41 13.74 11.70 -2.80
CA LYS A 41 14.85 12.35 -2.09
C LYS A 41 16.22 11.82 -2.53
N GLU A 42 16.34 10.51 -2.73
CA GLU A 42 17.62 9.82 -2.92
C GLU A 42 17.92 9.56 -4.39
N ASN A 43 16.90 9.35 -5.24
CA ASN A 43 17.05 9.07 -6.65
C ASN A 43 15.88 9.65 -7.49
N PRO A 44 15.88 10.97 -7.79
CA PRO A 44 14.79 11.65 -8.47
C PRO A 44 14.70 11.44 -9.99
N VAL A 45 15.51 10.55 -10.60
CA VAL A 45 15.72 10.43 -12.06
C VAL A 45 15.38 9.03 -12.58
#